data_AF-A0A945PKB0-F1
#
_entry.id   AF-A0A945PKB0-F1
#
_cell.length_a   1.000
_cell.length_b   1.000
_cell.length_c   1.000
_cell.angle_alpha   90.00
_cell.angle_beta   90.00
_cell.angle_gamma   90.00
#
_symmetry.space_group_name_H-M   'P 1'
#
loop_
_entity.id
_entity.type
_entity.pdbx_description
1 polymer ?
#
loop_
_entity_poly.entity_id
_entity_poly.type
_entity_poly.pdbx_seq_one_letter_code
_entity_poly.pdbx_strand_id
1 'polypeptide(L)'
;MGENSEITIEYERPWRSKNVHMQLKSTSGIKLNDKSIALDDFDGSIRIRYSLETAGFNSITIQVNGEHKGQSIFSRRVIYVQAKKTSSEANNLQASVR
;
A
#
# COMPACT_ATOMS: atom_id res chain seq x y z
N MET A 1 -8.80 -6.51 -10.58
CA MET A 1 -8.68 -7.44 -9.42
C MET A 1 -7.65 -8.48 -9.76
N GLY A 2 -6.83 -8.90 -8.79
CA GLY A 2 -5.74 -9.87 -9.01
C GLY A 2 -4.51 -9.32 -9.74
N GLU A 3 -4.56 -8.07 -10.21
CA GLU A 3 -3.42 -7.39 -10.85
C GLU A 3 -2.52 -6.73 -9.80
N ASN A 4 -1.22 -6.71 -10.07
CA ASN A 4 -0.26 -5.97 -9.28
C ASN A 4 -0.46 -4.47 -9.51
N SER A 5 -0.67 -3.75 -8.42
CA SER A 5 -0.76 -2.30 -8.35
C SER A 5 0.40 -1.76 -7.50
N GLU A 6 0.69 -0.47 -7.67
CA GLU A 6 1.74 0.22 -6.92
C GLU A 6 1.21 1.57 -6.41
N ILE A 7 1.63 1.94 -5.20
CA ILE A 7 1.47 3.29 -4.65
C ILE A 7 2.85 3.79 -4.25
N THR A 8 3.17 5.02 -4.63
CA THR A 8 4.37 5.72 -4.16
C THR A 8 4.02 6.56 -2.94
N ILE A 9 4.80 6.43 -1.86
CA ILE A 9 4.63 7.20 -0.63
C ILE A 9 5.92 7.92 -0.34
N GLU A 10 5.79 9.23 -0.14
CA GLU A 10 6.84 10.06 0.41
C GLU A 10 6.91 9.88 1.93
N TYR A 11 8.13 9.77 2.44
CA TYR A 11 8.42 9.65 3.84
C TYR A 11 9.50 10.64 4.26
N GLU A 12 9.42 11.03 5.53
CA GLU A 12 10.47 11.73 6.25
C GLU A 12 10.65 10.99 7.58
N ARG A 13 11.89 10.67 7.91
CA ARG A 13 12.21 10.06 9.19
C ARG A 13 12.15 11.12 10.27
N PRO A 14 11.68 10.76 11.47
CA PRO A 14 11.82 11.67 12.61
C PRO A 14 13.27 12.08 12.82
N TRP A 15 13.51 13.36 13.11
CA TRP A 15 14.84 13.93 13.28
C TRP A 15 15.73 13.13 14.24
N ARG A 16 16.97 12.82 13.81
CA ARG A 16 17.98 12.06 14.60
C ARG A 16 17.47 10.70 15.12
N SER A 17 16.58 10.04 14.39
CA SER A 17 16.16 8.67 14.69
C SER A 17 17.09 7.65 14.05
N LYS A 18 17.19 6.45 14.65
CA LYS A 18 17.94 5.29 14.12
C LYS A 18 17.04 4.05 14.09
N ASN A 19 17.52 2.98 13.45
CA ASN A 19 16.80 1.71 13.29
C ASN A 19 15.39 1.90 12.71
N VAL A 20 15.26 2.79 11.71
CA VAL A 20 13.96 3.21 11.22
C VAL A 20 13.43 2.23 10.19
N HIS A 21 12.21 1.72 10.43
CA HIS A 21 11.56 0.75 9.55
C HIS A 21 10.09 1.12 9.33
N MET A 22 9.66 1.03 8.08
CA MET A 22 8.27 1.12 7.67
C MET A 22 7.63 -0.26 7.74
N GLN A 23 6.65 -0.45 8.62
CA GLN A 23 5.83 -1.65 8.70
C GLN A 23 4.52 -1.45 7.93
N LEU A 24 4.15 -2.46 7.17
CA LEU A 24 2.97 -2.46 6.32
C LEU A 24 1.99 -3.54 6.77
N LYS A 25 0.72 -3.15 6.92
CA LYS A 25 -0.40 -4.06 7.20
C LYS A 25 -1.56 -3.72 6.27
N SER A 26 -2.36 -4.70 5.90
CA SER A 26 -3.52 -4.49 5.06
C SER A 26 -4.76 -5.20 5.57
N THR A 27 -5.94 -4.77 5.12
CA THR A 27 -7.16 -5.57 5.22
C THR A 27 -7.06 -6.83 4.37
N SER A 28 -7.90 -7.83 4.64
CA SER A 28 -7.85 -9.14 3.95
C SER A 28 -8.04 -9.09 2.43
N GLY A 29 -8.61 -8.01 1.90
CA GLY A 29 -8.77 -7.79 0.46
C GLY A 29 -7.54 -7.24 -0.27
N ILE A 30 -6.44 -6.99 0.45
CA ILE A 30 -5.17 -6.56 -0.15
C ILE A 30 -4.08 -7.52 0.28
N LYS A 31 -3.33 -8.04 -0.70
CA LYS A 31 -2.08 -8.76 -0.47
C LYS A 31 -0.92 -7.81 -0.74
N LEU A 32 -0.10 -7.58 0.29
CA LEU A 32 1.12 -6.78 0.19
C LEU A 32 2.30 -7.65 -0.23
N ASN A 33 3.16 -7.13 -1.09
CA ASN A 33 4.39 -7.83 -1.48
C ASN A 33 5.46 -7.70 -0.41
N ASP A 34 5.50 -6.54 0.25
CA ASP A 34 6.45 -6.19 1.29
C ASP A 34 5.72 -5.98 2.63
N LYS A 35 6.27 -6.47 3.73
CA LYS A 35 5.71 -6.30 5.09
C LYS A 35 6.49 -5.30 5.94
N SER A 36 7.77 -5.14 5.64
CA SER A 36 8.67 -4.24 6.36
C SER A 36 9.75 -3.76 5.40
N ILE A 37 10.09 -2.47 5.47
CA ILE A 37 11.09 -1.82 4.62
C ILE A 37 11.98 -0.96 5.52
N ALA A 38 13.30 -1.12 5.44
CA ALA A 38 14.25 -0.25 6.14
C ALA A 38 14.28 1.13 5.47
N LEU A 39 14.34 2.20 6.28
CA LEU A 39 14.41 3.57 5.80
C LEU A 39 15.79 4.14 6.13
N ASP A 40 16.74 3.96 5.21
CA ASP A 40 18.14 4.34 5.41
C ASP A 40 18.40 5.82 5.15
N ASP A 41 17.69 6.41 4.19
CA ASP A 41 17.74 7.83 3.88
C ASP A 41 16.86 8.64 4.85
N PHE A 42 17.20 9.90 5.07
CA PHE A 42 16.45 10.79 5.99
C PHE A 42 15.03 11.03 5.49
N ASP A 43 14.87 11.23 4.19
CA ASP A 43 13.60 11.37 3.49
C ASP A 43 13.68 10.65 2.14
N GLY A 44 12.54 10.51 1.48
CA GLY A 44 12.50 9.96 0.13
C GLY A 44 11.14 9.39 -0.21
N SER A 45 11.12 8.52 -1.23
CA SER A 45 9.89 7.86 -1.69
C SER A 45 10.06 6.34 -1.71
N ILE A 46 9.06 5.62 -1.23
CA ILE A 46 8.98 4.15 -1.32
C ILE A 46 7.81 3.76 -2.20
N ARG A 47 8.05 2.77 -3.06
CA ARG A 47 7.02 2.11 -3.86
C ARG A 47 6.48 0.89 -3.12
N ILE A 48 5.20 0.93 -2.75
CA ILE A 48 4.49 -0.19 -2.15
C ILE A 48 3.73 -0.93 -3.24
N ARG A 49 4.09 -2.19 -3.46
CA ARG A 49 3.42 -3.07 -4.42
C ARG A 49 2.42 -3.98 -3.71
N TYR A 50 1.24 -4.11 -4.29
CA TYR A 50 0.12 -4.87 -3.72
C TYR A 50 -0.82 -5.40 -4.80
N SER A 51 -1.57 -6.46 -4.50
CA SER A 51 -2.68 -6.93 -5.32
C SER A 51 -4.01 -6.79 -4.56
N LEU A 52 -5.06 -6.42 -5.30
CA LEU A 52 -6.44 -6.35 -4.79
C LEU A 52 -7.15 -7.67 -5.03
N GLU A 53 -7.41 -8.38 -3.93
CA GLU A 53 -8.03 -9.71 -3.92
C GLU A 53 -9.56 -9.65 -3.82
N THR A 54 -10.11 -8.59 -3.21
CA THR A 54 -11.56 -8.43 -3.02
C THR A 54 -12.08 -7.05 -3.40
N ALA A 55 -13.37 -6.99 -3.79
CA ALA A 55 -14.08 -5.73 -4.03
C ALA A 55 -14.34 -5.00 -2.71
N GLY A 56 -14.63 -3.70 -2.84
CA GLY A 56 -15.10 -2.89 -1.73
C GLY A 56 -13.98 -2.08 -1.08
N PHE A 57 -14.22 -1.67 0.16
CA PHE A 57 -13.32 -0.82 0.93
C PHE A 57 -12.22 -1.65 1.57
N ASN A 58 -10.99 -1.37 1.16
CA ASN A 58 -9.79 -1.94 1.72
C ASN A 58 -8.87 -0.84 2.25
N SER A 59 -7.89 -1.21 3.05
CA SER A 59 -6.88 -0.24 3.50
C SER A 59 -5.50 -0.85 3.68
N ILE A 60 -4.50 0.01 3.56
CA ILE A 60 -3.11 -0.28 3.91
C ILE A 60 -2.75 0.66 5.06
N THR A 61 -2.41 0.08 6.21
CA THR A 61 -1.82 0.79 7.34
C THR A 61 -0.30 0.79 7.18
N ILE A 62 0.28 1.99 7.28
CA ILE A 62 1.71 2.23 7.26
C ILE A 62 2.11 2.72 8.65
N GLN A 63 3.11 2.10 9.27
CA GLN A 63 3.67 2.53 10.54
C GLN A 63 5.18 2.65 10.43
N VAL A 64 5.71 3.85 10.54
CA VAL A 64 7.16 4.07 10.61
C VAL A 64 7.55 3.99 12.08
N ASN A 65 8.49 3.12 12.42
CA ASN A 65 9.02 2.94 13.76
C ASN A 65 10.50 3.28 13.77
N GLY A 66 11.02 3.83 14.86
CA GLY A 66 12.43 4.05 15.05
C GLY A 66 12.77 4.30 16.52
N GLU A 67 14.02 4.68 16.77
CA GLU A 67 14.49 5.05 18.11
C GLU A 67 15.12 6.45 18.09
N HIS A 68 14.79 7.28 19.07
CA HIS A 68 15.47 8.55 19.32
C HIS A 68 15.81 8.66 20.81
N LYS A 69 17.10 8.84 21.14
CA LYS A 69 17.60 8.94 22.54
C LYS A 69 17.17 7.78 23.45
N GLY A 70 17.17 6.54 22.93
CA GLY A 70 16.76 5.35 23.69
C GLY A 70 15.24 5.17 23.81
N GLN A 71 14.43 6.06 23.23
CA GLN A 71 12.97 5.95 23.23
C GLN A 71 12.47 5.50 21.86
N SER A 72 11.52 4.56 21.86
CA SER A 72 10.79 4.17 20.66
C SER A 72 9.88 5.31 20.21
N ILE A 73 9.96 5.65 18.93
CA ILE A 73 9.09 6.62 18.28
C ILE A 73 8.36 5.95 17.12
N PHE A 74 7.15 6.40 16.84
CA PHE A 74 6.43 5.92 15.68
C PHE A 74 5.52 6.99 15.07
N SER A 75 5.24 6.86 13.78
CA SER A 75 4.19 7.59 13.08
C SER A 75 3.33 6.59 12.29
N ARG A 76 2.03 6.88 12.19
CA ARG A 76 1.07 5.97 11.54
C ARG A 76 0.24 6.72 10.51
N ARG A 77 0.03 6.10 9.36
CA ARG A 77 -0.83 6.57 8.26
C ARG A 77 -1.69 5.42 7.75
N VAL A 78 -2.84 5.74 7.18
CA VAL A 78 -3.74 4.75 6.57
C VAL A 78 -4.13 5.24 5.17
N ILE A 79 -4.00 4.37 4.18
CA ILE A 79 -4.44 4.60 2.82
C ILE A 79 -5.67 3.74 2.58
N TYR A 80 -6.76 4.35 2.13
CA TYR A 80 -7.97 3.65 1.73
C TYR A 80 -7.94 3.37 0.24
N VAL A 81 -8.23 2.12 -0.12
CA VAL A 81 -8.28 1.65 -1.50
C VAL A 81 -9.67 1.10 -1.75
N GLN A 82 -10.38 1.65 -2.72
CA GLN A 82 -11.70 1.17 -3.11
C GLN A 82 -11.63 0.47 -4.46
N ALA A 83 -11.89 -0.83 -4.47
CA ALA A 83 -11.95 -1.62 -5.70
C ALA A 83 -13.40 -1.82 -6.14
N LYS A 84 -13.71 -1.44 -7.38
CA LYS A 84 -14.97 -1.81 -8.02
C LYS A 84 -14.81 -3.21 -8.62
N LYS A 85 -15.87 -4.02 -8.55
CA LYS A 85 -15.93 -5.27 -9.32
C LYS A 85 -16.10 -4.88 -10.78
N THR A 86 -15.10 -5.10 -11.61
CA THR A 86 -15.25 -4.93 -13.06
C THR A 86 -16.12 -6.09 -13.56
N SER A 87 -17.34 -5.81 -14.01
CA SER A 87 -18.15 -6.78 -14.74
C SER A 87 -17.52 -6.97 -16.11
N SER A 88 -16.77 -8.05 -16.33
CA SER A 88 -16.28 -8.42 -17.64
C SER A 88 -17.39 -9.10 -18.44
N GLU A 89 -18.41 -8.35 -18.85
CA GLU A 89 -19.34 -8.76 -19.90
C GLU A 89 -19.72 -7.52 -20.70
N ALA A 90 -19.00 -7.28 -21.80
CA ALA A 90 -19.44 -6.37 -22.85
C ALA A 90 -18.97 -6.89 -24.22
N ASN A 91 -19.92 -7.55 -24.89
CA ASN A 91 -20.16 -7.51 -26.34
C ASN A 91 -19.28 -8.35 -27.29
N ASN A 92 -19.52 -9.66 -27.31
CA ASN A 92 -19.39 -10.49 -28.52
C ASN A 92 -20.78 -10.85 -29.08
N LEU A 93 -21.62 -9.85 -29.35
CA LEU A 93 -22.84 -10.03 -30.15
C LEU A 93 -22.90 -8.91 -31.20
N GLN A 94 -22.08 -9.05 -32.24
CA GLN A 94 -22.32 -8.35 -33.50
C GLN A 94 -23.32 -9.19 -34.31
N ALA A 95 -24.61 -8.99 -34.05
CA ALA A 95 -25.65 -9.47 -34.95
C ALA A 95 -25.72 -8.49 -36.14
N SER A 96 -25.17 -8.88 -37.29
CA SER A 96 -25.48 -8.21 -38.55
C SER A 96 -26.80 -8.77 -39.07
N VAL A 97 -27.85 -7.94 -39.03
CA VAL A 97 -29.10 -8.17 -39.77
C VAL A 97 -29.27 -7.00 -40.74
N ARG A 98 -28.95 -7.25 -42.01
CA ARG A 98 -29.75 -6.95 -43.21
C ARG A 98 -28.96 -7.29 -44.47
#